data_AF-A0A937AW14-F1
#
_entry.id   AF-A0A937AW14-F1
#
_cell.length_a   1.000
_cell.length_b   1.000
_cell.length_c   1.000
_cell.angle_alpha   90.00
_cell.angle_beta   90.00
_cell.angle_gamma   90.00
#
_symmetry.space_group_name_H-M   'P 1'
#
loop_
_entity.id
_entity.type
_entity.pdbx_description
1 polymer ?
#
loop_
_entity_poly.entity_id
_entity_poly.type
_entity_poly.pdbx_seq_one_letter_code
_entity_poly.pdbx_strand_id
1 'polypeptide(L)'
;MTSRIGFLISHPIQYYAPIFRELARRCDLTVFFAHRQDAEQQAEAGYGVAFDWDVDLLSGYESRFLVNVSPTPSTSRFNGCNTPEIAEAIRGGRFDGFVVPG
;
A
#
# COMPACT_ATOMS: atom_id res chain seq x y z
N MET A 1 -15.56 -16.04 -13.62
CA MET A 1 -15.54 -14.68 -13.05
C MET A 1 -14.11 -14.42 -12.60
N THR A 2 -13.54 -13.26 -12.91
CA THR A 2 -12.22 -12.87 -12.41
C THR A 2 -12.38 -12.41 -10.96
N SER A 3 -11.64 -12.99 -10.01
CA SER A 3 -11.71 -12.59 -8.61
C SER A 3 -11.29 -11.13 -8.42
N ARG A 4 -12.02 -10.39 -7.60
CA ARG A 4 -11.69 -9.01 -7.20
C ARG A 4 -10.98 -9.03 -5.86
N ILE A 5 -9.71 -8.63 -5.85
CA ILE A 5 -8.84 -8.73 -4.68
C ILE A 5 -8.42 -7.33 -4.22
N GLY A 6 -8.63 -7.05 -2.94
CA GLY A 6 -8.05 -5.89 -2.29
C GLY A 6 -6.77 -6.28 -1.56
N PHE A 7 -5.74 -5.46 -1.65
CA PHE A 7 -4.47 -5.68 -0.96
C PHE A 7 -4.11 -4.46 -0.14
N LEU A 8 -4.05 -4.57 1.18
CA LEU A 8 -3.68 -3.45 2.06
C LEU A 8 -2.26 -3.65 2.56
N ILE A 9 -1.42 -2.64 2.34
CA ILE A 9 -0.05 -2.61 2.84
C ILE A 9 0.29 -1.22 3.35
N SER A 10 1.27 -1.13 4.25
CA SER A 10 1.69 0.12 4.88
C SER A 10 2.13 1.18 3.90
N HIS A 11 2.94 0.84 2.90
CA HIS A 11 3.57 1.77 1.96
C HIS A 11 4.05 1.02 0.70
N PRO A 12 4.43 1.73 -0.37
CA PRO A 12 5.08 1.12 -1.53
C PRO A 12 6.46 0.55 -1.16
N ILE A 13 6.71 -0.71 -1.52
CA ILE A 13 7.98 -1.41 -1.23
C ILE A 13 8.47 -2.10 -2.51
N GLN A 14 9.77 -1.99 -2.79
CA GLN A 14 10.40 -2.38 -4.06
C GLN A 14 10.14 -3.84 -4.47
N TYR A 15 10.11 -4.77 -3.52
CA TYR A 15 9.91 -6.18 -3.84
C TYR A 15 8.43 -6.57 -4.03
N TYR A 16 7.48 -5.73 -3.60
CA TYR A 16 6.06 -5.97 -3.82
C TYR A 16 5.58 -5.51 -5.20
N ALA A 17 6.20 -4.47 -5.78
CA ALA A 17 5.82 -3.95 -7.11
C ALA A 17 5.77 -5.02 -8.23
N PRO A 18 6.78 -5.90 -8.43
CA PRO A 18 6.68 -6.95 -9.44
C PRO A 18 5.59 -8.00 -9.12
N ILE A 19 5.33 -8.28 -7.83
CA ILE A 19 4.27 -9.20 -7.39
C ILE A 19 2.90 -8.63 -7.74
N PHE A 20 2.66 -7.34 -7.47
CA PHE A 20 1.38 -6.68 -7.78
C PHE A 20 1.11 -6.61 -9.28
N ARG A 21 2.13 -6.34 -10.09
CA ARG A 21 2.01 -6.39 -11.56
C ARG A 21 1.59 -7.77 -12.06
N GLU A 22 2.18 -8.84 -11.52
CA GLU A 22 1.83 -10.20 -11.92
C GLU A 22 0.43 -10.62 -11.42
N LEU A 23 0.06 -10.22 -10.19
CA LEU A 23 -1.28 -10.46 -9.65
C LEU A 23 -2.35 -9.73 -10.47
N ALA A 24 -2.14 -8.47 -10.85
CA ALA A 24 -3.07 -7.70 -11.67
C ALA A 24 -3.32 -8.29 -13.06
N ARG A 25 -2.45 -9.18 -13.56
CA ARG A 25 -2.69 -9.94 -14.80
C ARG A 25 -3.61 -11.15 -14.61
N ARG A 26 -3.84 -11.56 -13.36
CA ARG A 26 -4.56 -12.80 -12.99
C ARG A 26 -5.87 -12.51 -12.25
N CYS A 27 -5.99 -11.35 -11.63
CA CYS A 27 -7.18 -10.90 -10.91
C CYS A 27 -7.44 -9.41 -11.07
N ASP A 28 -8.64 -8.98 -10.69
CA ASP A 28 -9.00 -7.56 -10.60
C ASP A 28 -8.46 -7.02 -9.27
N LEU A 29 -7.22 -6.53 -9.31
CA LEU A 29 -6.44 -6.13 -8.13
C LEU A 29 -6.54 -4.63 -7.88
N THR A 30 -6.84 -4.24 -6.63
CA THR A 30 -6.62 -2.89 -6.12
C THR A 30 -5.70 -2.93 -4.90
N VAL A 31 -4.58 -2.21 -4.97
CA VAL A 31 -3.62 -2.09 -3.84
C VAL A 31 -3.86 -0.79 -3.09
N PHE A 32 -4.04 -0.87 -1.78
CA PHE A 32 -4.20 0.25 -0.88
C PHE A 32 -2.92 0.46 -0.08
N PHE A 33 -2.36 1.66 -0.15
CA PHE A 33 -1.21 2.09 0.63
C PHE A 33 -1.69 2.93 1.81
N ALA A 34 -1.40 2.49 3.04
CA ALA A 34 -1.83 3.19 4.24
C ALA A 34 -1.08 4.51 4.48
N HIS A 35 0.13 4.62 3.93
CA HIS A 35 1.00 5.78 4.10
C HIS A 35 1.81 6.04 2.83
N ARG A 36 1.94 7.31 2.45
CA ARG A 36 2.89 7.75 1.43
C ARG A 36 4.14 8.23 2.12
N GLN A 37 5.20 7.42 2.10
CA GLN A 37 6.48 7.84 2.62
C GLN A 37 7.11 8.89 1.72
N ASP A 38 7.60 9.97 2.31
CA ASP A 38 8.60 10.83 1.68
C ASP A 38 10.01 10.23 1.83
N ALA A 39 11.00 10.84 1.18
CA ALA A 39 12.38 10.35 1.20
C ALA A 39 12.98 10.32 2.62
N GLU A 40 12.60 11.25 3.50
CA GLU A 40 13.08 11.29 4.89
C GLU A 40 12.50 10.13 5.71
N GLN A 41 11.22 9.83 5.56
CA GLN A 41 10.56 8.70 6.19
C GLN A 41 11.06 7.35 5.68
N GLN A 42 11.53 7.28 4.43
CA GLN A 42 12.23 6.10 3.90
C GLN A 42 13.57 5.89 4.60
N ALA A 43 14.30 6.96 4.93
CA ALA A 43 15.52 6.89 5.74
C ALA A 43 15.25 6.29 7.13
N GLU A 44 14.23 6.82 7.81
CA GLU A 44 13.83 6.40 9.16
C GLU A 44 13.32 4.96 9.23
N ALA A 45 12.86 4.41 8.10
CA ALA A 45 12.38 3.03 8.00
C ALA A 45 13.50 1.97 7.96
N GLY A 46 14.77 2.37 8.07
CA GLY A 46 15.88 1.44 8.30
C GLY A 46 17.12 1.62 7.40
N TYR A 47 17.14 2.64 6.54
CA TYR A 47 18.24 2.88 5.61
C TYR A 47 19.20 3.98 6.08
N GLY A 48 18.78 4.83 7.03
CA GLY A 48 19.62 5.86 7.65
C GLY A 48 20.02 7.02 6.73
N VAL A 49 19.55 7.02 5.48
CA VAL A 49 19.75 8.08 4.49
C VAL A 49 18.45 8.30 3.72
N ALA A 50 18.13 9.56 3.39
CA ALA A 50 16.96 9.87 2.57
C ALA A 50 17.19 9.42 1.13
N PHE A 51 16.22 8.71 0.55
CA PHE A 51 16.29 8.26 -0.83
C PHE A 51 14.90 8.10 -1.41
N ASP A 52 14.84 8.16 -2.74
CA ASP A 52 13.71 7.68 -3.52
C ASP A 52 14.12 6.40 -4.25
N TRP A 53 13.16 5.53 -4.52
CA TRP A 53 13.44 4.32 -5.29
C TRP A 53 13.73 4.68 -6.75
N ASP A 54 14.86 4.19 -7.28
CA ASP A 54 15.20 4.28 -8.70
C ASP A 54 14.30 3.40 -9.61
N VAL A 55 13.26 2.79 -9.04
CA VAL A 55 12.34 1.89 -9.72
C VAL A 55 10.91 2.41 -9.62
N ASP A 56 10.15 2.26 -10.71
CA ASP A 56 8.72 2.51 -10.68
C ASP A 56 8.05 1.53 -9.72
N LEU A 57 7.39 2.06 -8.70
CA LEU A 57 6.68 1.29 -7.69
C LEU A 57 5.18 1.26 -7.89
N LEU A 58 4.59 2.05 -8.77
CA LEU A 58 3.13 2.27 -8.78
C LEU A 58 2.47 1.90 -10.11
N SER A 59 3.23 1.79 -11.20
CA SER A 59 2.64 1.52 -12.52
C SER A 59 2.48 0.02 -12.80
N GLY A 60 1.45 -0.30 -13.58
CA GLY A 60 1.13 -1.67 -14.02
C GLY A 60 0.12 -2.43 -13.14
N TYR A 61 -0.49 -1.76 -12.16
CA TYR A 61 -1.62 -2.24 -11.37
C TYR A 61 -2.42 -1.06 -10.80
N GLU A 62 -3.68 -1.27 -10.40
CA GLU A 62 -4.46 -0.22 -9.75
C GLU A 62 -4.00 -0.06 -8.30
N SER A 63 -3.68 1.18 -7.90
CA SER A 63 -3.34 1.49 -6.51
C SER A 63 -3.88 2.82 -6.03
N ARG A 64 -4.08 2.94 -4.72
CA ARG A 64 -4.62 4.12 -4.04
C ARG A 64 -3.89 4.35 -2.73
N PHE A 65 -3.57 5.62 -2.45
CA PHE A 65 -3.11 6.02 -1.13
C PHE A 65 -4.33 6.39 -0.29
N LEU A 66 -4.38 5.85 0.93
CA LEU A 66 -5.42 6.17 1.89
C LEU A 66 -5.07 7.43 2.67
N VAL A 67 -6.11 8.12 3.18
CA VAL A 67 -5.94 9.24 4.10
C VAL A 67 -5.53 8.71 5.48
N ASN A 68 -4.27 8.98 5.86
CA ASN A 68 -3.74 8.65 7.18
C ASN A 68 -4.08 9.77 8.19
N VAL A 69 -4.93 9.45 9.16
CA VAL A 69 -5.38 10.36 10.23
C VAL A 69 -4.57 10.20 11.53
N SER A 70 -3.45 9.48 11.49
CA SER A 70 -2.56 9.37 12.65
C SER A 70 -2.01 10.76 13.02
N PRO A 71 -1.99 11.15 14.32
CA PRO A 71 -1.35 12.39 14.75
C PRO A 71 0.15 12.43 14.44
N THR A 72 0.78 11.25 14.37
CA THR A 72 2.19 11.07 14.01
C THR A 72 2.30 9.97 12.95
N PRO A 73 2.02 10.27 11.67
CA PRO A 73 2.11 9.31 10.57
C PRO A 73 3.50 8.71 10.47
N SER A 74 3.60 7.38 10.42
CA SER A 74 4.87 6.67 10.35
C SER A 74 4.67 5.20 9.97
N THR A 75 5.63 4.62 9.29
CA THR A 75 5.70 3.17 9.04
C THR A 75 6.46 2.41 10.13
N SER A 76 7.18 3.13 11.00
CA SER A 76 8.03 2.59 12.08
C SER A 76 7.32 2.58 13.44
N ARG A 77 6.03 2.91 13.49
CA ARG A 77 5.21 2.96 14.73
C ARG A 77 3.97 2.11 14.58
N PHE A 78 3.57 1.44 15.66
CA PHE A 78 2.39 0.58 15.68
C PHE A 78 1.09 1.30 15.27
N ASN A 79 0.92 2.56 15.67
CA ASN A 79 -0.26 3.38 15.35
C ASN A 79 0.04 4.46 14.28
N GLY A 80 1.14 4.33 13.55
CA GLY A 80 1.56 5.32 12.55
C GLY A 80 0.77 5.26 11.24
N CYS A 81 -0.01 4.20 11.02
CA CYS A 81 -0.91 4.02 9.87
C CYS A 81 -2.36 3.89 10.35
N ASN A 82 -3.05 5.02 10.58
CA ASN A 82 -4.47 5.02 10.95
C ASN A 82 -5.30 5.51 9.76
N THR A 83 -5.93 4.59 9.02
CA THR A 83 -6.61 4.90 7.75
C THR A 83 -8.06 4.39 7.75
N PRO A 84 -9.00 5.08 8.40
CA PRO A 84 -10.40 4.63 8.51
C PRO A 84 -11.12 4.54 7.16
N GLU A 85 -10.64 5.27 6.14
CA GLU A 85 -11.12 5.23 4.75
C GLU A 85 -11.17 3.80 4.19
N ILE A 86 -10.28 2.90 4.64
CA ILE A 86 -10.25 1.51 4.18
C ILE A 86 -11.56 0.76 4.43
N ALA A 87 -12.29 1.10 5.50
CA ALA A 87 -13.56 0.47 5.81
C ALA A 87 -14.63 0.80 4.77
N GLU A 88 -14.64 2.05 4.25
CA GLU A 88 -15.53 2.46 3.17
C GLU A 88 -15.13 1.82 1.84
N ALA A 89 -13.82 1.78 1.56
CA ALA A 89 -13.29 1.13 0.35
C ALA A 89 -13.69 -0.36 0.29
N ILE A 90 -13.55 -1.09 1.41
CA ILE A 90 -13.95 -2.50 1.49
C ILE A 90 -15.47 -2.66 1.31
N ARG A 91 -16.28 -1.83 1.99
CA ARG A 91 -17.75 -1.90 1.91
C ARG A 91 -18.29 -1.60 0.50
N GLY A 92 -17.70 -0.62 -0.19
CA GLY A 92 -18.12 -0.22 -1.54
C GLY A 92 -17.49 -1.04 -2.68
N GLY A 93 -16.32 -1.65 -2.44
CA GLY A 93 -15.49 -2.23 -3.50
C GLY A 93 -15.93 -3.61 -4.01
N ARG A 94 -16.80 -4.31 -3.28
CA ARG A 94 -17.30 -5.67 -3.61
C ARG A 94 -16.16 -6.68 -3.84
N PHE A 95 -15.15 -6.66 -2.99
CA PHE A 95 -14.02 -7.60 -3.05
C PHE A 95 -14.47 -9.04 -2.71
N ASP A 96 -13.92 -10.02 -3.43
CA ASP A 96 -14.08 -11.45 -3.13
C ASP A 96 -13.09 -11.91 -2.04
N GLY A 97 -11.98 -11.17 -1.88
CA GLY A 97 -10.96 -11.45 -0.88
C GLY A 97 -10.11 -10.23 -0.60
N PHE A 98 -9.53 -10.19 0.60
CA PHE A 98 -8.68 -9.10 1.05
C PHE A 98 -7.41 -9.65 1.68
N VAL A 99 -6.26 -9.12 1.27
CA VAL A 99 -4.94 -9.56 1.73
C VAL A 99 -4.31 -8.47 2.59
N VAL A 100 -3.82 -8.88 3.77
CA VAL A 100 -3.02 -8.04 4.67
C VAL A 100 -1.77 -8.85 5.03
N PRO A 101 -0.58 -8.51 4.50
CA PRO A 101 0.66 -9.19 4.88
C PRO A 101 1.06 -8.81 6.30
N GLY A 102 1.61 -9.78 7.04
CA GLY A 102 2.16 -9.59 8.39
C GLY A 102 3.66 -9.47 8.41
#